data_AF-X1PR53-F1
#
_entry.id   AF-X1PR53-F1
#
_cell.length_a   1.000
_cell.length_b   1.000
_cell.length_c   1.000
_cell.angle_alpha   90.00
_cell.angle_beta   90.00
_cell.angle_gamma   90.00
#
_symmetry.space_group_name_H-M   'P 1'
#
loop_
_entity.id
_entity.type
_entity.pdbx_description
1 polymer ?
#
loop_
_entity_poly.entity_id
_entity_poly.type
_entity_poly.pdbx_seq_one_letter_code
_entity_poly.pdbx_strand_id
1 'polypeptide(L)'
;MQRLQSPIEGRDVLVIEDIVDTGITISFLLGYLRRKKPASLKLCALTDKPSRRQVPVTIDYLGFTVPDKFIVGYGLDLDEKFRYLPDICVLED
;
A
#
# COMPACT_ATOMS: atom_id res chain seq x y z
N MET A 1 -9.27 -11.53 4.85
CA MET A 1 -8.42 -11.40 3.64
C MET A 1 -9.11 -12.16 2.51
N GLN A 2 -9.55 -11.46 1.45
CA GLN A 2 -10.23 -12.11 0.33
C GLN A 2 -9.30 -13.14 -0.32
N ARG A 3 -9.88 -14.26 -0.74
CA ARG A 3 -9.17 -15.28 -1.50
C ARG A 3 -8.85 -14.73 -2.88
N LEU A 4 -7.64 -15.01 -3.38
CA LEU A 4 -7.29 -14.73 -4.77
C LEU A 4 -8.31 -15.39 -5.70
N GLN A 5 -8.93 -14.58 -6.56
CA GLN A 5 -9.92 -15.06 -7.53
C GLN A 5 -9.26 -15.79 -8.70
N SER A 6 -7.96 -15.57 -8.94
CA SER A 6 -7.20 -16.20 -10.01
C SER A 6 -5.83 -16.69 -9.49
N PRO A 7 -5.30 -17.80 -10.04
CA PRO A 7 -3.94 -18.25 -9.74
C PRO A 7 -2.91 -17.25 -10.28
N ILE A 8 -1.85 -17.04 -9.52
CA ILE A 8 -0.76 -16.10 -9.84
C ILE A 8 0.58 -16.80 -10.05
N GLU A 9 0.63 -18.13 -9.98
CA GLU A 9 1.86 -18.89 -10.21
C GLU A 9 2.41 -18.61 -11.61
N GLY A 10 3.71 -18.33 -11.69
CA GLY A 10 4.40 -17.99 -12.95
C GLY A 10 3.98 -16.67 -13.59
N ARG A 11 3.22 -15.81 -12.90
CA ARG A 11 2.81 -14.49 -13.42
C ARG A 11 3.63 -13.35 -12.82
N ASP A 12 3.78 -12.26 -13.57
CA ASP A 12 4.25 -10.99 -13.03
C ASP A 12 3.12 -10.32 -12.25
N VAL A 13 3.37 -10.03 -10.97
CA VAL A 13 2.38 -9.46 -10.05
C VAL A 13 2.88 -8.12 -9.53
N LEU A 14 2.07 -7.08 -9.73
CA LEU A 14 2.27 -5.77 -9.13
C LEU A 14 1.17 -5.51 -8.10
N VAL A 15 1.55 -5.38 -6.84
CA VAL A 15 0.64 -4.97 -5.76
C VAL A 15 0.54 -3.45 -5.78
N ILE A 16 -0.68 -2.92 -5.80
CA ILE A 16 -0.96 -1.49 -5.73
C ILE A 16 -1.52 -1.17 -4.35
N GLU A 17 -0.86 -0.26 -3.62
CA GLU A 17 -1.28 0.22 -2.31
C GLU A 17 -1.45 1.75 -2.33
N ASP A 18 -2.40 2.24 -1.54
CA ASP A 18 -2.64 3.66 -1.33
C ASP A 18 -1.60 4.28 -0.38
N ILE A 19 -1.34 3.62 0.75
CA ILE A 19 -0.41 4.06 1.77
C ILE A 19 0.39 2.90 2.36
N VAL A 20 1.71 3.09 2.42
CA VAL A 20 2.59 2.26 3.22
C VAL A 20 2.98 3.03 4.48
N ASP A 21 2.53 2.53 5.62
CA ASP A 21 2.79 3.12 6.94
C ASP A 21 3.83 2.28 7.71
N THR A 22 3.43 1.57 8.77
CA THR A 22 4.33 0.70 9.55
C THR A 22 4.98 -0.42 8.74
N GLY A 23 4.37 -0.79 7.61
CA GLY A 23 4.83 -1.85 6.72
C GLY A 23 4.39 -3.26 7.11
N ILE A 24 3.75 -3.44 8.27
CA ILE A 24 3.41 -4.76 8.80
C ILE A 24 2.41 -5.49 7.88
N THR A 25 1.31 -4.81 7.51
CA THR A 25 0.26 -5.39 6.66
C THR A 25 0.80 -5.76 5.28
N ILE A 26 1.51 -4.84 4.63
CA ILE A 26 2.04 -5.09 3.29
C ILE A 26 3.15 -6.16 3.30
N SER A 27 3.99 -6.20 4.34
CA SER A 27 5.00 -7.27 4.49
C SER A 27 4.35 -8.65 4.61
N PHE A 28 3.27 -8.76 5.40
CA PHE A 28 2.50 -9.99 5.49
C PHE A 28 1.87 -10.39 4.14
N LEU A 29 1.24 -9.43 3.43
CA LEU A 29 0.63 -9.66 2.13
C LEU A 29 1.66 -10.12 1.09
N LEU A 30 2.79 -9.42 0.97
CA LEU A 30 3.87 -9.80 0.06
C LEU A 30 4.42 -11.19 0.40
N GLY A 31 4.59 -11.51 1.69
CA GLY A 31 4.96 -12.85 2.13
C GLY A 31 3.94 -13.93 1.72
N TYR A 32 2.65 -13.64 1.87
CA TYR A 32 1.56 -14.52 1.42
C TYR A 32 1.60 -14.75 -0.10
N LEU A 33 1.75 -13.68 -0.89
CA LEU A 33 1.77 -13.76 -2.36
C LEU A 33 3.03 -14.46 -2.88
N ARG A 34 4.20 -14.24 -2.28
CA ARG A 34 5.45 -14.97 -2.63
C ARG A 34 5.28 -16.49 -2.53
N ARG A 35 4.56 -16.98 -1.51
CA ARG A 35 4.30 -18.42 -1.35
C ARG A 35 3.43 -19.02 -2.46
N LYS A 36 2.77 -18.19 -3.28
CA LYS A 36 2.03 -18.60 -4.48
C LYS A 36 2.90 -18.67 -5.75
N LYS A 37 4.21 -18.44 -5.62
CA LYS A 37 5.23 -18.58 -6.68
C LYS A 37 4.95 -17.75 -7.96
N PRO A 38 4.69 -16.44 -7.84
CA PRO A 38 4.67 -15.58 -9.03
C PRO A 38 6.05 -15.55 -9.70
N ALA A 39 6.10 -15.24 -11.01
CA ALA A 39 7.36 -15.03 -11.73
C ALA A 39 8.10 -13.79 -11.21
N SER A 40 7.36 -12.73 -10.90
CA SER A 40 7.85 -11.56 -10.18
C SER A 40 6.78 -11.02 -9.24
N LEU A 41 7.21 -10.38 -8.15
CA LEU A 41 6.33 -9.68 -7.21
C LEU A 41 6.92 -8.33 -6.86
N LYS A 42 6.23 -7.26 -7.23
CA LYS A 42 6.62 -5.87 -6.97
C LYS A 42 5.53 -5.11 -6.22
N LEU A 43 5.93 -4.01 -5.59
CA LEU A 43 5.05 -3.09 -4.87
C LEU A 43 5.08 -1.70 -5.50
N CYS A 44 3.90 -1.20 -5.87
CA CYS A 44 3.65 0.20 -6.19
C CYS A 44 2.81 0.82 -5.07
N ALA A 45 3.30 1.90 -4.47
CA ALA A 45 2.59 2.63 -3.43
C ALA A 45 2.40 4.08 -3.84
N LEU A 46 1.18 4.60 -3.67
CA LEU A 46 0.92 6.02 -3.90
C LEU A 46 1.62 6.87 -2.84
N THR A 47 1.50 6.53 -1.55
CA THR A 47 2.14 7.26 -0.45
C THR A 47 2.96 6.35 0.47
N ASP A 48 4.04 6.89 1.03
CA ASP A 48 4.87 6.22 2.04
C ASP A 48 5.16 7.13 3.24
N LYS A 49 5.11 6.56 4.45
CA LYS A 49 5.51 7.19 5.72
C LYS A 49 6.73 6.49 6.33
N PRO A 50 7.96 6.75 5.82
CA PRO A 50 9.16 6.10 6.32
C PRO A 50 9.40 6.28 7.82
N SER A 51 8.99 7.42 8.39
CA SER A 51 9.14 7.72 9.82
C SER A 51 8.38 6.76 10.74
N ARG A 52 7.36 6.06 10.24
CA ARG A 52 6.55 5.09 11.00
C ARG A 52 6.94 3.64 10.75
N ARG A 53 7.94 3.39 9.89
CA ARG A 53 8.40 2.06 9.49
C ARG A 53 8.78 1.22 10.71
N GLN A 54 8.19 0.03 10.84
CA GLN A 54 8.54 -0.95 11.87
C GLN A 54 9.21 -2.21 11.32
N VAL A 55 8.91 -2.55 10.06
CA VAL A 55 9.52 -3.70 9.37
C VAL A 55 10.04 -3.26 8.00
N PRO A 56 11.17 -3.79 7.50
CA PRO A 56 11.66 -3.45 6.18
C PRO A 56 10.64 -3.77 5.09
N VAL A 57 10.38 -2.79 4.21
CA VAL A 57 9.53 -2.94 3.02
C VAL A 57 10.25 -2.28 1.86
N THR A 58 10.42 -3.02 0.76
CA THR A 58 10.90 -2.46 -0.51
C THR A 58 9.70 -2.02 -1.34
N ILE A 59 9.68 -0.74 -1.72
CA ILE A 59 8.68 -0.17 -2.63
C ILE A 59 9.38 0.03 -3.98
N ASP A 60 8.94 -0.70 -5.01
CA ASP A 60 9.54 -0.64 -6.35
C ASP A 60 9.12 0.62 -7.12
N TYR A 61 7.90 1.09 -6.87
CA TYR A 61 7.34 2.31 -7.47
C TYR A 61 6.68 3.15 -6.39
N LEU A 62 7.21 4.33 -6.12
CA LEU A 62 6.68 5.24 -5.11
C LEU A 62 6.16 6.51 -5.77
N GLY A 63 4.94 6.92 -5.41
CA GLY A 63 4.38 8.22 -5.77
C GLY A 63 4.97 9.33 -4.93
N PHE A 64 4.63 9.36 -3.64
CA PHE A 64 5.00 10.45 -2.72
C PHE A 64 5.47 9.93 -1.36
N THR A 65 6.54 10.52 -0.84
CA THR A 65 6.86 10.43 0.59
C THR A 65 6.09 11.51 1.34
N VAL A 66 5.34 11.13 2.36
CA VAL A 66 4.49 12.05 3.14
C VAL A 66 4.92 12.07 4.61
N PRO A 67 4.70 13.20 5.33
CA PRO A 67 5.01 13.26 6.75
C PRO A 67 4.08 12.36 7.56
N ASP A 68 4.41 12.17 8.85
CA ASP A 68 3.50 11.55 9.80
C ASP A 68 2.35 12.49 10.19
N LYS A 69 1.40 12.63 9.26
CA LYS A 69 0.14 13.34 9.44
C LYS A 69 -1.02 12.48 8.97
N PHE A 70 -2.21 12.71 9.51
CA PHE A 70 -3.40 12.05 9.00
C PHE A 70 -3.74 12.62 7.62
N ILE A 71 -3.81 11.75 6.60
CA ILE A 71 -4.12 12.15 5.22
C ILE A 71 -5.39 11.46 4.75
N VAL A 72 -6.15 12.16 3.90
CA VAL A 72 -7.40 11.69 3.29
C VAL A 72 -7.46 12.12 1.82
N GLY A 73 -8.46 11.62 1.08
CA GLY A 73 -8.62 11.92 -0.33
C GLY A 73 -7.90 10.93 -1.23
N TYR A 74 -8.21 10.98 -2.52
CA TYR A 74 -7.71 10.03 -3.52
C TYR A 74 -7.91 8.56 -3.10
N GLY A 75 -9.07 8.24 -2.52
CA GLY A 75 -9.41 6.92 -2.00
C GLY A 75 -9.10 6.70 -0.50
N LEU A 76 -8.22 7.50 0.11
CA LEU A 76 -7.94 7.47 1.56
C LEU A 76 -9.10 8.10 2.34
N ASP A 77 -9.39 7.59 3.54
CA ASP A 77 -10.55 7.99 4.32
C ASP A 77 -10.29 8.25 5.81
N LEU A 78 -11.25 8.94 6.41
CA LEU A 78 -11.51 8.95 7.84
C LEU A 78 -13.00 8.67 8.03
N ASP A 79 -13.34 7.61 8.76
CA ASP A 79 -14.73 7.16 8.96
C ASP A 79 -15.53 7.05 7.65
N GLU A 80 -14.90 6.47 6.61
CA GLU A 80 -15.46 6.32 5.25
C GLU A 80 -15.72 7.64 4.50
N LYS A 81 -15.32 8.79 5.06
CA LYS A 81 -15.46 10.10 4.42
C LYS A 81 -14.22 10.45 3.60
N PHE A 82 -14.36 11.47 2.75
CA PHE A 82 -13.28 12.12 2.00
C PHE A 82 -12.61 11.31 0.88
N ARG A 83 -12.90 10.01 0.70
CA ARG A 83 -12.38 9.17 -0.41
C ARG A 83 -12.51 9.82 -1.80
N TYR A 84 -13.58 10.61 -1.99
CA TYR A 84 -13.94 11.24 -3.26
C TYR A 84 -13.12 12.50 -3.58
N LEU A 85 -12.36 13.05 -2.62
CA LEU A 85 -11.55 14.24 -2.90
C LEU A 85 -10.50 13.90 -3.97
N PRO A 86 -10.32 14.75 -4.98
CA PRO A 86 -9.37 14.49 -6.07
C PRO A 86 -7.91 14.66 -5.63
N ASP A 87 -7.69 15.32 -4.49
CA ASP A 87 -6.38 15.64 -3.95
C ASP A 87 -6.06 14.79 -2.71
N ILE A 88 -4.77 14.65 -2.40
CA ILE A 88 -4.30 14.12 -1.12
C ILE A 88 -4.23 15.29 -0.14
N CYS A 89 -5.11 15.28 0.86
CA CYS A 89 -5.24 16.34 1.84
C CYS A 89 -4.73 15.89 3.20
N VAL A 90 -4.16 16.82 3.95
CA VAL A 90 -3.90 16.65 5.40
C VAL A 90 -5.17 17.06 6.14
N LEU A 91 -5.63 16.25 7.09
CA LEU A 91 -6.62 16.69 8.06
C LEU A 91 -5.91 17.47 9.16
N GLU A 92 -6.32 18.73 9.33
CA GLU A 92 -5.93 19.59 10.46
C GLU A 92 -6.96 19.44 11.58
N ASP A 93 -6.48 19.52 12.82
CA ASP A 93 -7.31 19.43 14.04
C ASP A 93 -8.30 20.61 14.16
#